data_AF-A0A8E2J6T6-F1
#
_entry.id   AF-A0A8E2J6T6-F1
#
_cell.length_a   1.000
_cell.length_b   1.000
_cell.length_c   1.000
_cell.angle_alpha   90.00
_cell.angle_beta   90.00
_cell.angle_gamma   90.00
#
_symmetry.space_group_name_H-M   'P 1'
#
loop_
_entity.id
_entity.type
_entity.pdbx_description
1 polymer ?
#
loop_
_entity_poly.entity_id
_entity_poly.type
_entity_poly.pdbx_seq_one_letter_code
_entity_poly.pdbx_strand_id
1 'polypeptide(L)' 'MLGPLYTLHNHVPARQRMVQTSHEPIYYRLPRGKLYVRSYFVLFGFSMLATTYGAYGLVKGKPAAA' A
#
# COMPACT_ATOMS: atom_id res chain seq x y z
N MET A 1 32.59 -32.24 -11.52
CA MET A 1 31.61 -31.29 -12.10
C MET A 1 30.74 -30.76 -10.98
N LEU A 2 31.09 -29.61 -10.41
CA LEU A 2 30.25 -28.93 -9.43
C LEU A 2 29.42 -27.89 -10.18
N GLY A 3 28.18 -28.23 -10.55
CA GLY A 3 27.20 -27.26 -11.04
C GLY A 3 26.82 -26.28 -9.92
N PRO A 4 26.38 -25.05 -10.24
CA PRO A 4 26.00 -24.09 -9.21
C PRO A 4 24.82 -24.64 -8.39
N LEU A 5 25.01 -24.77 -7.07
CA LEU A 5 24.00 -25.22 -6.09
C LEU A 5 22.74 -24.33 -6.04
N TYR A 6 22.80 -23.17 -6.69
CA TYR A 6 21.72 -22.22 -6.83
C TYR A 6 21.83 -21.52 -8.19
N THR A 7 20.80 -21.67 -9.03
CA THR A 7 20.64 -20.88 -10.25
C THR A 7 19.71 -19.71 -9.92
N LEU A 8 20.26 -18.49 -9.78
CA LEU A 8 19.43 -17.29 -9.75
C LEU A 8 18.81 -17.10 -11.13
N HIS A 9 17.60 -17.61 -11.32
CA HIS A 9 16.87 -17.41 -12.56
C HIS A 9 16.47 -15.94 -12.70
N ASN A 10 16.79 -15.35 -13.85
CA ASN A 10 16.33 -14.01 -14.17
C ASN A 10 14.82 -14.03 -14.43
N HIS A 11 14.05 -13.46 -13.50
CA HIS A 11 12.59 -13.35 -13.62
C HIS A 11 12.13 -12.02 -14.24
N VAL A 12 13.04 -11.14 -14.65
CA VAL A 12 12.69 -9.81 -15.21
C VAL A 12 11.79 -9.92 -16.44
N PRO A 13 12.08 -10.76 -17.47
CA PRO A 13 11.20 -10.85 -18.64
C PRO A 13 9.79 -11.35 -18.31
N ALA A 14 9.67 -12.27 -17.35
CA ALA A 14 8.38 -12.77 -16.88
C ALA A 14 7.58 -11.67 -16.16
N ARG A 15 8.26 -10.86 -15.33
CA ARG A 15 7.64 -9.71 -14.65
C ARG A 15 7.24 -8.61 -15.64
N GLN A 16 8.06 -8.33 -16.65
CA GLN A 16 7.73 -7.37 -17.71
C GLN A 16 6.47 -7.79 -18.46
N ARG A 17 6.39 -9.04 -18.90
CA ARG A 17 5.17 -9.58 -19.55
C ARG A 17 3.95 -9.44 -18.64
N MET A 18 4.06 -9.87 -17.38
CA MET A 18 2.96 -9.78 -16.40
C MET A 18 2.44 -8.35 -16.20
N VAL A 19 3.34 -7.36 -16.13
CA VAL A 19 2.96 -5.94 -15.92
C VAL A 19 2.46 -5.30 -17.21
N GLN A 20 3.02 -5.67 -18.36
CA GLN A 20 2.64 -5.11 -19.67
C GLN A 20 1.32 -5.66 -20.19
N THR A 21 0.93 -6.89 -19.83
CA THR A 21 -0.37 -7.47 -20.22
C THR A 21 -1.55 -6.95 -19.39
N SER A 22 -1.30 -6.28 -18.27
CA SER A 22 -2.34 -5.76 -17.39
C SER A 22 -2.76 -4.33 -17.76
N HIS A 23 -4.06 -4.13 -17.96
CA HIS A 23 -4.68 -2.81 -18.16
C HIS A 23 -5.00 -2.08 -16.85
N GLU A 24 -4.72 -2.68 -15.69
CA GLU A 24 -4.96 -2.04 -14.41
C GLU A 24 -4.04 -0.81 -14.21
N PRO A 25 -4.40 0.13 -13.33
CA PRO A 25 -3.48 1.17 -12.87
C PRO A 25 -2.14 0.58 -12.39
N ILE A 26 -1.03 1.28 -12.63
CA ILE A 26 0.34 0.78 -12.39
C ILE A 26 0.52 0.20 -10.98
N TYR A 27 -0.05 0.85 -9.97
CA TYR A 27 0.05 0.44 -8.56
C TYR A 27 -0.75 -0.83 -8.19
N TYR A 28 -1.59 -1.35 -9.09
CA TYR A 28 -2.30 -2.62 -8.91
C TYR A 28 -1.73 -3.80 -9.69
N ARG A 29 -0.87 -3.56 -10.70
CA ARG A 29 -0.45 -4.57 -11.68
C ARG A 29 0.34 -5.75 -11.12
N LEU A 30 0.91 -5.62 -9.92
CA LEU A 30 1.60 -6.73 -9.27
C LEU A 30 0.60 -7.65 -8.53
N PRO A 31 0.89 -8.95 -8.39
CA PRO A 31 -0.01 -9.92 -7.76
C PRO A 31 -0.50 -9.53 -6.36
N ARG A 32 0.30 -8.77 -5.60
CA ARG A 32 -0.03 -8.29 -4.26
C ARG A 32 -0.34 -6.78 -4.20
N GLY A 33 -0.33 -6.09 -5.33
CA GLY A 33 -0.53 -4.63 -5.40
C GLY A 33 -1.87 -4.21 -4.81
N LYS A 34 -2.95 -4.93 -5.14
CA LYS A 34 -4.28 -4.69 -4.58
C LYS A 34 -4.33 -4.82 -3.06
N LEU A 35 -3.67 -5.83 -2.49
CA LEU A 35 -3.64 -6.03 -1.04
C LEU A 35 -2.96 -4.84 -0.34
N TYR A 36 -1.79 -4.42 -0.82
CA TYR A 36 -1.03 -3.33 -0.23
C TYR A 36 -1.71 -1.97 -0.36
N VAL A 37 -2.23 -1.66 -1.54
CA VAL A 37 -2.85 -0.36 -1.78
C VAL A 37 -4.19 -0.24 -1.06
N ARG A 38 -4.98 -1.34 -0.99
CA ARG A 38 -6.24 -1.32 -0.22
C ARG A 38 -6.00 -1.19 1.28
N SER A 39 -5.03 -1.91 1.84
CA SER A 39 -4.70 -1.77 3.27
C SER A 39 -4.21 -0.35 3.59
N TYR A 40 -3.39 0.24 2.70
CA TYR A 40 -2.98 1.63 2.81
C TYR A 40 -4.19 2.58 2.85
N PHE A 41 -5.16 2.43 1.94
CA PHE A 41 -6.33 3.31 1.92
C PHE A 41 -7.20 3.20 3.17
N VAL A 42 -7.34 2.01 3.75
CA VAL A 42 -8.07 1.82 5.02
C VAL A 42 -7.39 2.58 6.14
N LEU A 43 -6.07 2.38 6.31
CA LEU A 43 -5.30 3.06 7.35
C LEU A 43 -5.33 4.57 7.16
N PHE A 44 -5.11 5.04 5.94
CA PHE A 44 -5.15 6.46 5.61
C PHE A 44 -6.52 7.08 5.92
N GLY A 45 -7.61 6.45 5.47
CA GLY A 45 -8.96 6.93 5.74
C GLY A 45 -9.27 7.00 7.24
N PHE A 46 -8.87 5.97 7.99
CA PHE A 46 -9.02 5.95 9.44
C PHE A 46 -8.22 7.09 10.10
N SER A 47 -6.97 7.29 9.70
CA SER A 47 -6.14 8.40 10.20
C SER A 47 -6.77 9.76 9.91
N MET A 48 -7.30 9.98 8.71
CA MET A 48 -7.97 11.25 8.36
C MET A 48 -9.22 11.50 9.19
N LEU A 49 -10.02 10.46 9.46
CA LEU A 49 -11.18 10.59 10.36
C LEU A 49 -10.74 10.94 11.79
N ALA A 50 -9.71 10.28 12.30
CA ALA A 50 -9.16 10.57 13.63
C ALA A 50 -8.62 12.00 13.73
N THR A 51 -7.88 12.47 12.71
CA THR A 51 -7.38 13.85 12.64
C THR A 51 -8.53 14.85 12.59
N THR A 52 -9.56 14.59 11.78
CA THR A 52 -10.72 15.48 11.66
C THR A 52 -11.49 15.56 12.99
N TYR A 53 -11.68 14.42 13.66
CA TYR A 53 -12.31 14.37 14.98
C TYR A 53 -11.49 15.14 16.04
N GLY A 54 -10.17 14.98 16.04
CA GLY A 54 -9.27 15.73 16.91
C GLY A 54 -9.36 17.25 16.68
N ALA A 55 -9.33 17.66 15.40
CA ALA A 55 -9.49 19.07 15.02
C ALA A 55 -10.84 19.64 15.46
N TYR A 56 -11.94 18.90 15.27
CA TYR A 56 -13.26 19.30 15.75
C TYR A 56 -13.29 19.49 17.27
N GLY A 57 -12.64 18.59 18.03
CA GLY A 57 -12.49 18.71 19.47
C GLY A 57 -11.72 19.95 19.91
N LEU A 58 -10.67 20.34 19.16
CA LEU A 58 -9.91 21.57 19.41
C LEU A 58 -10.75 22.82 19.14
N VAL A 59 -11.51 22.84 18.03
CA VAL A 59 -12.37 23.98 17.66
C VAL A 59 -13.52 24.17 18.66
N LYS A 60 -14.17 23.09 19.08
CA LYS A 60 -15.30 23.18 20.02
C LYS A 60 -14.85 23.64 21.42
N GLY A 61 -13.57 23.42 21.75
CA GLY A 61 -13.02 23.68 23.08
C GLY A 61 -13.54 22.67 24.11
N LYS A 62 -12.63 22.03 24.86
CA LYS A 62 -13.02 21.40 26.13
C LYS A 62 -13.10 22.51 27.18
N PRO A 63 -14.16 22.60 28.01
CA PRO A 63 -14.09 23.46 29.20
C PRO A 63 -12.91 22.97 30.05
N ALA A 64 -12.03 23.89 30.44
CA ALA A 64 -11.01 23.58 31.44
C ALA A 64 -11.76 23.14 32.70
N ALA A 65 -11.49 21.92 33.16
CA ALA A 65 -12.01 21.48 34.45
C ALA A 65 -11.50 22.46 35.51
N ALA A 66 -12.44 23.16 36.15
CA ALA A 66 -12.19 24.02 37.29
C ALA A 66 -11.94 23.18 38.55
#